data_AF-A0A0F9MGT3-F1
#
_entry.id   AF-A0A0F9MGT3-F1
#
_cell.length_a   1.000
_cell.length_b   1.000
_cell.length_c   1.000
_cell.angle_alpha   90.00
_cell.angle_beta   90.00
_cell.angle_gamma   90.00
#
_symmetry.space_group_name_H-M   'P 1'
#
loop_
_entity.id
_entity.type
_entity.pdbx_description
1 polymer ?
#
loop_
_entity_poly.entity_id
_entity_poly.type
_entity_poly.pdbx_seq_one_letter_code
_entity_poly.pdbx_strand_id
1 'polypeptide(L)'
;MKPLHIDPNCPECGEPLAFLDICDPDIGPETICEDEWACPKCYEEGDCYLDWPQEKLDEIADRVQEAKDHPERCRPWNEIRQKLYKRLGLTEEEIEQRFKESEEKAKNMTEEEIAEYAKNTRVILNIKNPM
;
A
#
# COMPACT_ATOMS: atom_id res chain seq x y z
N MET A 1 -15.69 18.86 -2.16
CA MET A 1 -14.23 19.01 -1.97
C MET A 1 -13.58 18.83 -3.33
N LYS A 2 -12.37 19.35 -3.56
CA LYS A 2 -11.61 19.09 -4.80
C LYS A 2 -10.15 18.81 -4.44
N PRO A 3 -9.43 17.99 -5.21
CA PRO A 3 -8.01 17.79 -5.01
C PRO A 3 -7.24 19.10 -5.19
N LEU A 4 -6.06 19.19 -4.55
CA LEU A 4 -5.20 20.37 -4.50
C LEU A 4 -4.05 20.32 -5.50
N HIS A 5 -3.51 19.13 -5.75
CA HIS A 5 -2.29 18.88 -6.49
C HIS A 5 -2.52 18.13 -7.81
N ILE A 6 -3.63 17.41 -7.96
CA ILE A 6 -4.02 16.72 -9.19
C ILE A 6 -5.18 17.42 -9.92
N ASP A 7 -5.40 17.05 -11.18
CA ASP A 7 -6.59 17.48 -11.94
C ASP A 7 -7.85 16.94 -11.24
N PRO A 8 -8.87 17.80 -10.96
CA PRO A 8 -10.11 17.35 -10.34
C PRO A 8 -10.98 16.47 -11.24
N ASN A 9 -10.62 16.26 -12.50
CA ASN A 9 -11.35 15.46 -13.47
C ASN A 9 -10.55 14.23 -13.90
N CYS A 10 -11.26 13.12 -14.13
CA CYS A 10 -10.67 11.88 -14.62
C CYS A 10 -10.06 12.09 -16.01
N PRO A 11 -8.80 11.68 -16.25
CA PRO A 11 -8.14 11.84 -17.55
C PRO A 11 -8.79 11.00 -18.66
N GLU A 12 -9.46 9.90 -18.31
CA GLU A 12 -10.07 8.98 -19.28
C GLU A 12 -11.45 9.45 -19.75
N CYS A 13 -12.33 9.87 -18.83
CA CYS A 13 -13.73 10.18 -19.14
C CYS A 13 -14.16 11.62 -18.81
N GLY A 14 -13.31 12.41 -18.15
CA GLY A 14 -13.60 13.78 -17.74
C GLY A 14 -14.55 13.92 -16.55
N GLU A 15 -15.04 12.82 -15.95
CA GLU A 15 -15.88 12.87 -14.75
C GLU A 15 -15.11 13.45 -13.56
N PRO A 16 -15.71 14.30 -12.72
CA PRO A 16 -15.07 14.74 -11.49
C PRO A 16 -14.66 13.56 -10.60
N LEU A 17 -13.44 13.64 -10.06
CA LEU A 17 -12.96 12.67 -9.10
C LEU A 17 -13.72 12.81 -7.78
N ALA A 18 -13.93 11.67 -7.12
CA ALA A 18 -14.47 11.56 -5.77
C ALA A 18 -13.41 10.93 -4.86
N PHE A 19 -13.62 10.98 -3.54
CA PHE A 19 -12.78 10.22 -2.64
C PHE A 19 -12.91 8.72 -2.90
N LEU A 20 -11.82 7.99 -2.67
CA LEU A 20 -11.76 6.55 -2.97
C LEU A 20 -12.82 5.76 -2.19
N ASP A 21 -13.12 6.12 -0.95
CA ASP A 21 -14.14 5.50 -0.09
C ASP A 21 -15.58 5.62 -0.64
N ILE A 22 -15.84 6.60 -1.51
CA ILE A 22 -17.11 6.73 -2.22
C ILE A 22 -17.19 5.73 -3.37
N CYS A 23 -16.05 5.41 -3.98
CA CYS A 23 -15.96 4.53 -5.14
C CYS A 23 -15.80 3.05 -4.74
N ASP A 24 -15.17 2.79 -3.60
CA ASP A 24 -14.92 1.46 -3.07
C ASP A 24 -15.65 1.25 -1.72
N PRO A 25 -16.79 0.55 -1.72
CA PRO A 25 -17.59 0.35 -0.52
C PRO A 25 -16.96 -0.59 0.51
N ASP A 26 -15.89 -1.30 0.16
CA ASP A 26 -15.18 -2.22 1.06
C ASP A 26 -14.09 -1.50 1.89
N ILE A 27 -13.81 -0.23 1.58
CA ILE A 27 -12.91 0.61 2.38
C ILE A 27 -13.62 1.04 3.66
N GLY A 28 -13.16 0.49 4.78
CA GLY A 28 -13.63 0.87 6.11
C GLY A 28 -13.27 2.31 6.47
N PRO A 29 -13.99 2.95 7.41
CA PRO A 29 -13.73 4.32 7.83
C PRO A 29 -12.33 4.55 8.42
N GLU A 30 -11.72 3.50 8.97
CA GLU A 30 -10.35 3.50 9.47
C GLU A 30 -9.26 3.47 8.39
N THR A 31 -9.64 3.20 7.14
CA THR A 31 -8.75 3.14 5.97
C THR A 31 -8.93 4.31 5.02
N ILE A 32 -9.78 5.29 5.37
CA ILE A 32 -10.01 6.48 4.54
C ILE A 32 -8.74 7.34 4.55
N CYS A 33 -8.13 7.45 3.39
CA CYS A 33 -7.02 8.34 3.11
C CYS A 33 -7.55 9.57 2.37
N GLU A 34 -7.41 10.76 2.98
CA GLU A 34 -7.95 12.03 2.43
C GLU A 34 -7.25 12.50 1.15
N ASP A 35 -6.16 11.84 0.78
CA ASP A 35 -5.37 12.06 -0.42
C ASP A 35 -5.64 11.03 -1.52
N GLU A 36 -6.53 10.05 -1.29
CA GLU A 36 -6.88 9.03 -2.28
C GLU A 36 -8.19 9.38 -3.00
N TRP A 37 -8.08 9.58 -4.32
CA TRP A 37 -9.18 9.95 -5.19
C TRP A 37 -9.40 8.90 -6.28
N ALA A 38 -10.63 8.71 -6.71
CA ALA A 38 -10.97 7.79 -7.81
C ALA A 38 -12.06 8.37 -8.71
N CYS A 39 -12.14 7.85 -9.92
CA CYS A 39 -13.23 8.18 -10.83
C CYS A 39 -14.41 7.25 -10.56
N PRO A 40 -15.59 7.73 -10.15
CA PRO A 40 -16.74 6.86 -9.83
C PRO A 40 -17.29 6.08 -11.03
N LYS A 41 -16.87 6.43 -12.26
CA LYS A 41 -17.26 5.73 -13.50
C LYS A 41 -16.20 4.76 -14.01
N CYS A 42 -14.95 5.12 -13.86
CA CYS A 42 -13.81 4.36 -14.39
C CYS A 42 -13.07 3.56 -13.34
N TYR A 43 -13.47 3.67 -12.06
CA TYR A 43 -12.84 2.93 -10.98
C TYR A 43 -12.89 1.43 -11.26
N GLU A 44 -11.71 0.83 -11.27
CA GLU A 44 -11.51 -0.60 -11.12
C GLU A 44 -10.83 -0.82 -9.77
N GLU A 45 -11.08 -1.96 -9.15
CA GLU A 45 -10.55 -2.28 -7.81
C GLU A 45 -9.03 -2.12 -7.77
N GLY A 46 -8.56 -1.14 -6.99
CA GLY A 46 -7.14 -0.82 -6.82
C GLY A 46 -6.61 0.36 -7.64
N ASP A 47 -7.44 1.04 -8.43
CA ASP A 47 -7.07 2.23 -9.19
C ASP A 47 -7.43 3.53 -8.45
N CYS A 48 -6.42 4.26 -7.98
CA CYS A 48 -6.59 5.57 -7.35
C CYS A 48 -5.56 6.60 -7.83
N TYR A 49 -5.91 7.87 -7.68
CA TYR A 49 -5.08 9.04 -7.90
C TYR A 49 -4.70 9.62 -6.55
N LEU A 50 -3.40 9.77 -6.29
CA LEU A 50 -2.88 10.36 -5.05
C LEU A 50 -2.76 11.88 -5.20
N ASP A 51 -3.45 12.63 -4.34
CA ASP A 51 -3.42 14.09 -4.31
C ASP A 51 -2.18 14.62 -3.59
N TRP A 52 -1.00 14.23 -4.08
CA TRP A 52 0.29 14.62 -3.52
C TRP A 52 1.00 15.65 -4.39
N PRO A 53 1.78 16.57 -3.79
CA PRO A 53 2.66 17.46 -4.55
C PRO A 53 3.62 16.64 -5.41
N GLN A 54 3.87 17.11 -6.64
CA GLN A 54 4.81 16.45 -7.56
C GLN A 54 6.19 16.22 -6.91
N GLU A 55 6.68 17.19 -6.13
CA GLU A 55 7.95 17.08 -5.39
C GLU A 55 8.02 15.85 -4.47
N LYS A 56 6.89 15.43 -3.90
CA LYS A 56 6.81 14.24 -3.05
C LYS A 56 6.81 12.95 -3.86
N LEU A 57 6.13 12.96 -5.00
CA LEU A 57 6.15 11.84 -5.93
C LEU A 57 7.57 11.62 -6.49
N ASP A 58 8.25 12.72 -6.83
CA ASP A 58 9.64 12.70 -7.30
C ASP A 58 10.59 12.18 -6.20
N GLU A 59 10.45 12.64 -4.95
CA GLU A 59 11.22 12.14 -3.80
C GLU A 59 11.08 10.61 -3.63
N ILE A 60 9.86 10.08 -3.82
CA ILE A 60 9.60 8.64 -3.71
C ILE A 60 10.20 7.89 -4.89
N ALA A 61 10.05 8.42 -6.11
CA ALA A 61 10.64 7.83 -7.31
C ALA A 61 12.17 7.73 -7.18
N ASP A 62 12.81 8.79 -6.69
CA ASP A 62 14.25 8.82 -6.42
C ASP A 62 14.66 7.76 -5.39
N ARG A 63 13.90 7.62 -4.30
CA ARG A 63 14.16 6.59 -3.27
C ARG A 63 13.98 5.17 -3.79
N VAL A 64 12.98 4.94 -4.64
CA VAL A 64 12.75 3.64 -5.30
C VAL A 64 13.90 3.34 -6.25
N GLN A 65 14.37 4.35 -7.00
CA GLN A 65 15.49 4.19 -7.91
C GLN A 65 16.80 3.94 -7.15
N GLU A 66 17.08 4.69 -6.07
CA GLU A 66 18.23 4.44 -5.20
C GLU A 66 18.20 3.02 -4.64
N ALA A 67 17.03 2.52 -4.21
CA ALA A 67 16.89 1.15 -3.72
C ALA A 67 17.19 0.09 -4.78
N LYS A 68 16.89 0.36 -6.06
CA LYS A 68 17.22 -0.51 -7.20
C LYS A 68 18.70 -0.46 -7.52
N ASP A 69 19.31 0.72 -7.48
CA ASP A 69 20.72 0.94 -7.81
C ASP A 69 21.67 0.47 -6.69
N HIS A 70 21.20 0.54 -5.44
CA HIS A 70 21.95 0.20 -4.24
C HIS A 70 21.19 -0.78 -3.33
N PRO A 71 20.87 -2.00 -3.80
CA PRO A 71 20.14 -2.99 -3.01
C PRO A 71 20.87 -3.38 -1.71
N GLU A 72 22.19 -3.20 -1.64
CA GLU A 72 23.00 -3.42 -0.43
C GLU A 72 22.74 -2.42 0.70
N ARG A 73 22.20 -1.23 0.37
CA ARG A 73 21.79 -0.23 1.37
C ARG A 73 20.39 -0.51 1.91
N CYS A 74 19.61 -1.30 1.19
CA CYS A 74 18.31 -1.76 1.64
C CYS A 74 18.48 -2.81 2.74
N ARG A 75 17.70 -2.68 3.81
CA ARG A 75 17.65 -3.72 4.84
C ARG A 75 16.72 -4.84 4.37
N PRO A 76 17.12 -6.11 4.49
CA PRO A 76 16.22 -7.21 4.18
C PRO A 76 14.92 -7.09 4.97
N TRP A 77 13.79 -7.28 4.30
CA TRP A 77 12.47 -7.16 4.94
C TRP A 77 12.34 -8.05 6.19
N ASN A 78 12.95 -9.24 6.16
CA ASN A 78 12.97 -10.16 7.31
C ASN A 78 13.61 -9.54 8.56
N GLU A 79 14.69 -8.75 8.42
CA GLU A 79 15.32 -8.09 9.56
C GLU A 79 14.46 -6.96 10.13
N ILE A 80 13.80 -6.19 9.25
CA ILE A 80 12.86 -5.15 9.66
C ILE A 80 11.67 -5.78 10.40
N ARG A 81 11.12 -6.85 9.83
CA ARG A 81 9.95 -7.58 10.36
C ARG A 81 10.24 -8.20 11.73
N GLN A 82 11.41 -8.80 11.93
CA GLN A 82 11.85 -9.29 13.25
C GLN A 82 11.87 -8.16 14.29
N LYS A 83 12.43 -6.99 13.95
CA LYS A 83 12.47 -5.83 14.85
C LYS A 83 11.08 -5.33 15.19
N LEU A 84 10.16 -5.30 14.24
CA LEU A 84 8.76 -4.93 14.45
C LEU A 84 8.06 -5.90 15.41
N TYR A 85 8.19 -7.21 15.18
CA TYR A 85 7.58 -8.21 16.07
C TYR A 85 8.15 -8.17 17.48
N LYS A 86 9.47 -7.94 17.64
CA LYS A 86 10.07 -7.71 18.97
C LYS A 86 9.47 -6.47 19.66
N ARG A 87 9.22 -5.38 18.92
CA ARG A 87 8.55 -4.18 19.45
C ARG A 87 7.09 -4.44 19.84
N LEU A 88 6.42 -5.36 19.14
CA LEU A 88 5.05 -5.80 19.46
C LEU A 88 5.02 -6.82 20.61
N GLY A 89 6.16 -7.15 21.23
CA GLY A 89 6.25 -8.01 22.41
C GLY A 89 6.24 -9.51 22.09
N LEU A 90 6.40 -9.91 20.83
CA LEU A 90 6.46 -11.33 20.47
C LEU A 90 7.81 -11.94 20.89
N THR A 91 7.76 -13.19 21.34
CA THR A 91 8.93 -14.03 21.63
C THR A 91 9.65 -14.45 20.37
N GLU A 92 10.90 -14.91 20.50
CA GLU A 92 11.68 -15.38 19.35
C GLU A 92 11.04 -16.61 18.68
N GLU A 93 10.42 -17.49 19.46
CA GLU A 93 9.71 -18.68 18.96
C GLU A 93 8.46 -18.30 18.15
N GLU A 94 7.64 -17.36 18.65
CA GLU A 94 6.47 -16.86 17.91
C GLU A 94 6.86 -16.15 16.61
N ILE A 95 7.99 -15.43 16.64
CA ILE A 95 8.54 -14.77 15.47
C ILE A 95 8.95 -15.81 14.43
N GLU A 96 9.72 -16.82 14.83
CA GLU A 96 10.18 -17.89 13.95
C GLU A 96 9.01 -18.68 13.35
N GLN A 97 7.99 -18.98 14.15
CA GLN A 97 6.78 -19.65 13.70
C GLN A 97 6.05 -18.82 12.63
N ARG A 98 5.90 -17.50 12.83
CA ARG A 98 5.31 -16.60 11.82
C ARG A 98 6.13 -16.52 10.54
N PHE A 99 7.47 -16.63 10.61
CA PHE A 99 8.31 -16.74 9.41
C PHE A 99 8.01 -18.01 8.64
N LYS A 100 8.01 -19.17 9.30
CA LYS A 100 7.71 -20.47 8.67
C LYS A 100 6.34 -20.48 8.02
N GLU A 101 5.32 -19.97 8.71
CA GLU A 101 3.95 -19.88 8.17
C GLU A 101 3.89 -18.96 6.94
N SER A 102 4.59 -17.82 6.98
CA SER A 102 4.64 -16.89 5.83
C SER A 102 5.35 -17.53 4.62
N GLU A 103 6.47 -18.22 4.85
CA GLU A 103 7.25 -18.87 3.79
C GLU A 103 6.50 -20.05 3.18
N GLU A 104 5.89 -20.91 3.98
CA GLU A 104 5.06 -22.01 3.47
C GLU A 104 3.82 -21.49 2.75
N LYS A 105 3.21 -20.41 3.23
CA LYS A 105 2.13 -19.76 2.49
C LYS A 105 2.62 -19.28 1.13
N ALA A 106 3.73 -18.53 1.09
CA ALA A 106 4.27 -17.99 -0.16
C ALA A 106 4.67 -19.08 -1.19
N LYS A 107 5.23 -20.22 -0.74
CA LYS A 107 5.60 -21.33 -1.63
C LYS A 107 4.39 -22.02 -2.28
N ASN A 108 3.25 -21.99 -1.61
CA ASN A 108 2.04 -22.68 -2.05
C ASN A 108 1.05 -21.75 -2.75
N MET A 109 1.40 -20.48 -2.94
CA MET A 109 0.58 -19.52 -3.65
C MET A 109 0.84 -19.57 -5.15
N THR A 110 -0.23 -19.61 -5.92
CA THR A 110 -0.25 -19.37 -7.36
C THR A 110 0.04 -17.90 -7.69
N GLU A 111 0.37 -17.60 -8.94
CA GLU A 111 0.56 -16.21 -9.40
C GLU A 111 -0.70 -15.34 -9.18
N GLU A 112 -1.89 -15.93 -9.36
CA GLU A 112 -3.17 -15.27 -9.08
C GLU A 112 -3.34 -15.01 -7.58
N GLU A 113 -3.01 -15.96 -6.71
CA GLU A 113 -3.05 -15.76 -5.25
C GLU A 113 -1.98 -14.78 -4.76
N ILE A 114 -0.82 -14.71 -5.41
CA ILE A 114 0.21 -13.69 -5.13
C ILE A 114 -0.29 -12.31 -5.53
N ALA A 115 -0.91 -12.16 -6.69
CA ALA A 115 -1.52 -10.90 -7.13
C ALA A 115 -2.63 -10.46 -6.17
N GLU A 116 -3.52 -11.38 -5.80
CA GLU A 116 -4.61 -11.17 -4.86
C GLU A 116 -4.09 -10.83 -3.46
N TYR A 117 -3.07 -11.55 -2.97
CA TYR A 117 -2.44 -11.25 -1.70
C TYR A 117 -1.75 -9.89 -1.73
N ALA A 118 -1.08 -9.51 -2.82
CA ALA A 118 -0.45 -8.20 -2.96
C ALA A 118 -1.49 -7.05 -2.96
N LYS A 119 -2.65 -7.24 -3.61
CA LYS A 119 -3.80 -6.33 -3.52
C LYS A 119 -4.27 -6.18 -2.06
N ASN A 120 -4.48 -7.29 -1.37
CA ASN A 120 -4.91 -7.30 0.03
C ASN A 120 -3.83 -6.82 1.02
N THR A 121 -2.54 -6.92 0.67
CA THR A 121 -1.43 -6.46 1.53
C THR A 121 -1.16 -4.96 1.35
N ARG A 122 -1.52 -4.36 0.20
CA ARG A 122 -1.66 -2.90 0.06
C ARG A 122 -2.67 -2.34 1.07
N VAL A 123 -3.77 -3.07 1.34
CA VAL A 123 -4.71 -2.74 2.42
C VAL A 123 -4.04 -2.84 3.81
N ILE A 124 -3.14 -3.81 4.02
CA ILE A 124 -2.46 -4.00 5.33
C ILE A 124 -1.34 -2.98 5.58
N LEU A 125 -0.65 -2.47 4.56
CA LEU A 125 0.33 -1.39 4.74
C LEU A 125 -0.33 -0.05 5.14
N ASN A 126 -1.65 0.08 4.99
CA ASN A 126 -2.46 1.21 5.46
C ASN A 126 -3.18 0.98 6.80
N ILE A 127 -2.96 -0.13 7.53
CA ILE A 127 -3.61 -0.31 8.85
C ILE A 127 -2.59 -0.65 9.96
N LYS A 128 -2.63 0.23 10.97
CA LYS A 128 -2.00 0.22 12.32
C LYS A 128 -0.70 1.03 12.48
N ASN A 129 -0.84 2.35 12.39
CA ASN A 129 -0.28 3.20 13.44
C ASN A 129 -1.45 3.71 14.29
N PRO A 130 -1.69 3.17 15.50
CA PRO A 130 -2.48 3.91 16.48
C PRO A 130 -1.66 5.12 16.93
N MET A 131 -2.23 6.32 16.80
CA MET A 131 -1.84 7.46 17.65
C MET A 131 -2.11 7.13 19.12
#